data_AF-A0A5K3FK19-F1
#
_entry.id   AF-A0A5K3FK19-F1
#
_cell.length_a   1.000
_cell.length_b   1.000
_cell.length_c   1.000
_cell.angle_alpha   90.00
_cell.angle_beta   90.00
_cell.angle_gamma   90.00
#
_symmetry.space_group_name_H-M   'P 1'
#
loop_
_entity.id
_entity.type
_entity.pdbx_description
1 polymer ?
#
loop_
_entity_poly.entity_id
_entity_poly.type
_entity_poly.pdbx_seq_one_letter_code
_entity_poly.pdbx_strand_id
1 'polypeptide(L)'
;MREHVRPPASSMQMISCSNDLEMLSEEWISHCVDELPDEEVDTKYVVTGMFLTVQSADKFNFISKLQTYGSEPKEYHYANNTCASLCADYKMMVWSKTTEVGCAVQLCSSSLLPYIRSYLVACLYKPGIPRVTERPYKTGRSCSKCPEGFECYRKQC
;
A
#
# COMPACT_ATOMS: atom_id res chain seq x y z
N MET A 1 -8.38 6.22 -5.00
CA MET A 1 -8.82 5.11 -4.11
C MET A 1 -9.39 5.64 -2.79
N ARG A 2 -8.58 6.32 -1.95
CA ARG A 2 -8.94 6.79 -0.60
C ARG A 2 -10.14 7.75 -0.52
N GLU A 3 -10.26 8.68 -1.48
CA GLU A 3 -11.39 9.63 -1.58
C GLU A 3 -12.77 8.95 -1.75
N HIS A 4 -12.81 7.74 -2.32
CA HIS A 4 -14.04 7.09 -2.79
C HIS A 4 -14.38 5.80 -2.03
N VAL A 5 -13.77 5.55 -0.88
CA VAL A 5 -14.03 4.35 -0.08
C VAL A 5 -15.49 4.24 0.35
N ARG A 6 -15.99 3.00 0.44
CA ARG A 6 -17.35 2.69 0.87
C ARG A 6 -17.33 1.63 1.98
N PRO A 7 -17.93 1.92 3.15
CA PRO A 7 -18.58 3.18 3.53
C PRO A 7 -17.57 4.35 3.64
N PRO A 8 -18.03 5.61 3.64
CA PRO A 8 -17.12 6.77 3.76
C PRO A 8 -16.33 6.75 5.07
N ALA A 9 -15.10 7.24 5.01
CA ALA A 9 -14.19 7.31 6.16
C ALA A 9 -14.28 8.68 6.86
N SER A 10 -14.39 8.70 8.19
CA SER A 10 -14.53 9.95 8.95
C SER A 10 -13.24 10.75 9.10
N SER A 11 -12.08 10.08 8.98
CA SER A 11 -10.76 10.61 9.35
C SER A 11 -9.64 9.99 8.50
N MET A 12 -9.81 9.99 7.17
CA MET A 12 -8.83 9.45 6.23
C MET A 12 -7.70 10.47 6.01
N GLN A 13 -6.46 10.13 6.36
CA GLN A 13 -5.31 11.01 6.13
C GLN A 13 -4.91 11.08 4.65
N MET A 14 -4.40 12.22 4.22
CA MET A 14 -3.86 12.51 2.91
C MET A 14 -2.43 12.03 2.88
N ILE A 15 -2.09 11.33 1.82
CA ILE A 15 -0.76 10.76 1.65
C ILE A 15 0.10 11.73 0.83
N SER A 16 1.32 12.00 1.31
CA SER A 16 2.40 12.62 0.56
C SER A 16 3.48 11.59 0.18
N CYS A 17 4.31 11.92 -0.81
CA CYS A 17 5.49 11.13 -1.12
C CYS A 17 6.61 11.42 -0.12
N SER A 18 7.42 10.41 0.21
CA SER A 18 8.52 10.48 1.17
C SER A 18 9.79 9.86 0.59
N ASN A 19 10.82 10.67 0.36
CA ASN A 19 12.10 10.21 -0.18
C ASN A 19 12.77 9.16 0.72
N ASP A 20 12.62 9.27 2.03
CA ASP A 20 13.15 8.28 2.97
C ASP A 20 12.51 6.91 2.76
N LEU A 21 11.19 6.87 2.51
CA LEU A 21 10.49 5.63 2.19
C LEU A 21 10.81 5.11 0.79
N GLU A 22 11.11 5.99 -0.18
CA GLU A 22 11.58 5.59 -1.51
C GLU A 22 12.94 4.87 -1.40
N MET A 23 13.90 5.47 -0.68
CA MET A 23 15.22 4.85 -0.43
C MET A 23 15.09 3.52 0.30
N LEU A 24 14.25 3.43 1.33
CA LEU A 24 14.01 2.18 2.06
C LEU A 24 13.34 1.11 1.20
N SER A 25 12.45 1.51 0.29
CA SER A 25 11.80 0.60 -0.66
C SER A 25 12.81 0.08 -1.68
N GLU A 26 13.69 0.94 -2.19
CA GLU A 26 14.77 0.59 -3.11
C GLU A 26 15.77 -0.37 -2.47
N GLU A 27 16.18 -0.07 -1.23
CA GLU A 27 17.07 -0.94 -0.44
C GLU A 27 16.48 -2.35 -0.32
N TRP A 28 15.18 -2.47 -0.03
CA TRP A 28 14.52 -3.77 0.12
C TRP A 28 14.56 -4.60 -1.17
N ILE A 29 14.13 -4.00 -2.28
CA ILE A 29 13.99 -4.72 -3.55
C ILE A 29 15.31 -4.89 -4.31
N SER A 30 16.40 -4.25 -3.85
CA SER A 30 17.73 -4.32 -4.47
C SER A 30 18.28 -5.75 -4.59
N HIS A 31 17.84 -6.63 -3.68
CA HIS A 31 18.22 -8.04 -3.66
C HIS A 31 17.36 -8.94 -4.55
N CYS A 32 16.34 -8.38 -5.22
CA CYS A 32 15.45 -9.11 -6.12
C CYS A 32 14.73 -10.31 -5.47
N VAL A 33 14.30 -10.14 -4.21
CA VAL A 33 13.53 -11.13 -3.45
C VAL A 33 12.07 -10.70 -3.37
N ASP A 34 11.15 -11.59 -3.77
CA ASP A 34 9.70 -11.38 -3.70
C ASP A 34 9.13 -11.83 -2.35
N GLU A 35 9.68 -11.27 -1.26
CA GLU A 35 9.28 -11.58 0.12
C GLU A 35 9.04 -10.28 0.90
N LEU A 36 8.08 -10.31 1.82
CA LEU A 36 7.81 -9.21 2.73
C LEU A 36 8.79 -9.23 3.91
N PRO A 37 9.10 -8.07 4.53
CA PRO A 37 10.00 -8.00 5.68
C PRO A 37 9.53 -8.85 6.86
N ASP A 38 10.49 -9.48 7.54
CA ASP A 38 10.26 -10.18 8.80
C ASP A 38 10.26 -9.17 9.95
N GLU A 39 9.23 -9.18 10.80
CA GLU A 39 9.06 -8.18 11.85
C GLU A 39 10.10 -8.31 12.99
N GLU A 40 10.68 -9.49 13.19
CA GLU A 40 11.68 -9.75 14.24
C GLU A 40 13.10 -9.42 13.76
N VAL A 41 13.37 -9.63 12.47
CA VAL A 41 14.70 -9.43 11.87
C VAL A 41 14.83 -8.03 11.25
N ASP A 42 13.86 -7.63 10.44
CA ASP A 42 13.91 -6.43 9.61
C ASP A 42 13.27 -5.22 10.31
N THR A 43 13.74 -4.94 11.53
CA THR A 43 13.17 -3.95 12.45
C THR A 43 12.99 -2.54 11.86
N LYS A 44 13.76 -2.18 10.83
CA LYS A 44 13.62 -0.91 10.09
C LYS A 44 12.27 -0.75 9.37
N TYR A 45 11.54 -1.84 9.10
CA TYR A 45 10.24 -1.82 8.39
C TYR A 45 9.03 -2.10 9.30
N VAL A 46 9.21 -2.31 10.61
CA VAL A 46 8.11 -2.71 11.51
C VAL A 46 6.97 -1.69 11.59
N VAL A 47 7.28 -0.39 11.42
CA VAL A 47 6.29 0.70 11.47
C VAL A 47 5.73 1.06 10.09
N THR A 48 6.01 0.25 9.07
CA THR A 48 5.52 0.43 7.71
C THR A 48 4.64 -0.74 7.28
N GLY A 49 3.76 -0.47 6.30
CA GLY A 49 3.15 -1.52 5.50
C GLY A 49 3.89 -1.59 4.17
N MET A 50 4.17 -2.79 3.67
CA MET A 50 4.82 -2.97 2.38
C MET A 50 3.87 -3.59 1.37
N PHE A 51 3.66 -2.90 0.26
CA PHE A 51 3.05 -3.45 -0.95
C PHE A 51 4.18 -3.96 -1.85
N LEU A 52 4.11 -5.21 -2.29
CA LEU A 52 5.12 -5.84 -3.15
C LEU A 52 4.43 -6.50 -4.34
N THR A 53 4.92 -6.25 -5.55
CA THR A 53 4.43 -6.93 -6.76
C THR A 53 5.52 -7.18 -7.76
N VAL A 54 5.48 -8.36 -8.38
CA VAL A 54 6.28 -8.71 -9.55
C VAL A 54 5.46 -8.54 -10.83
N GLN A 55 6.07 -7.96 -11.85
CA GLN A 55 5.49 -7.86 -13.20
C GLN A 55 6.53 -8.23 -14.25
N SER A 56 6.14 -9.01 -15.25
CA SER A 56 7.02 -9.31 -16.38
C SER A 56 7.42 -8.04 -17.12
N ALA A 57 8.69 -7.94 -17.54
CA ALA A 57 9.23 -6.71 -18.13
C ALA A 57 8.53 -6.30 -19.44
N ASP A 58 8.05 -7.26 -20.23
CA ASP A 58 7.30 -7.05 -21.48
C ASP A 58 5.88 -6.50 -21.24
N LYS A 59 5.34 -6.65 -20.03
CA LYS A 59 3.98 -6.23 -19.66
C LYS A 59 3.96 -5.16 -18.57
N PHE A 60 5.10 -4.55 -18.27
CA PHE A 60 5.21 -3.63 -17.17
C PHE A 60 4.35 -2.39 -17.37
N ASN A 61 3.35 -2.23 -16.50
CA ASN A 61 2.58 -1.00 -16.41
C ASN A 61 2.10 -0.83 -14.98
N PHE A 62 2.83 -0.03 -14.23
CA PHE A 62 2.53 0.18 -12.81
C PHE A 62 1.15 0.83 -12.59
N ILE A 63 0.74 1.76 -13.47
CA ILE A 63 -0.56 2.44 -13.36
C ILE A 63 -1.72 1.46 -13.57
N SER A 64 -1.64 0.58 -14.58
CA SER A 64 -2.69 -0.42 -14.80
C SER A 64 -2.73 -1.44 -13.66
N LYS A 65 -1.57 -1.78 -13.10
CA LYS A 65 -1.48 -2.65 -11.93
C LYS A 65 -2.14 -2.00 -10.70
N LEU A 66 -1.84 -0.73 -10.41
CA LEU A 66 -2.52 0.04 -9.34
C LEU A 66 -4.03 0.15 -9.56
N GLN A 67 -4.49 0.30 -10.80
CA GLN A 67 -5.92 0.30 -11.12
C GLN A 67 -6.59 -1.05 -10.81
N THR A 68 -5.86 -2.16 -10.97
CA THR A 68 -6.34 -3.50 -10.59
C THR A 68 -6.61 -3.56 -9.09
N TYR A 69 -5.65 -3.11 -8.26
CA TYR A 69 -5.85 -2.99 -6.80
C TYR A 69 -6.95 -1.98 -6.45
N GLY A 70 -7.10 -0.92 -7.23
CA GLY A 70 -8.22 0.03 -7.10
C GLY A 70 -9.60 -0.56 -7.40
N SER A 71 -9.67 -1.75 -7.99
CA SER A 71 -10.90 -2.50 -8.26
C SER A 71 -11.24 -3.55 -7.18
N GLU A 72 -10.32 -3.80 -6.24
CA GLU A 72 -10.50 -4.66 -5.06
C GLU A 72 -11.50 -4.19 -3.98
N PRO A 73 -12.09 -2.97 -3.99
CA PRO A 73 -13.22 -2.69 -3.09
C PRO A 73 -14.39 -3.69 -3.24
N LYS A 74 -14.44 -4.44 -4.35
CA LYS A 74 -15.41 -5.53 -4.55
C LYS A 74 -15.16 -6.74 -3.64
N GLU A 75 -13.91 -6.95 -3.25
CA GLU A 75 -13.46 -8.14 -2.53
C GLU A 75 -13.47 -7.94 -1.01
N TYR A 76 -13.42 -6.69 -0.52
CA TYR A 76 -13.46 -6.41 0.91
C TYR A 76 -14.86 -5.96 1.38
N HIS A 77 -15.40 -6.69 2.36
CA HIS A 77 -16.67 -6.39 3.01
C HIS A 77 -16.44 -5.67 4.36
N TYR A 78 -16.54 -4.35 4.35
CA TYR A 78 -16.27 -3.51 5.54
C TYR A 78 -17.12 -3.87 6.77
N ALA A 79 -18.40 -4.22 6.57
CA ALA A 79 -19.37 -4.44 7.65
C ALA A 79 -18.91 -5.55 8.61
N ASN A 80 -18.45 -6.68 8.06
CA ASN A 80 -17.96 -7.82 8.84
C ASN A 80 -16.43 -7.95 8.85
N ASN A 81 -15.70 -7.02 8.21
CA ASN A 81 -14.23 -7.04 8.09
C ASN A 81 -13.71 -8.35 7.47
N THR A 82 -14.41 -8.85 6.45
CA THR A 82 -14.03 -10.08 5.73
C THR A 82 -13.66 -9.78 4.28
N CYS A 83 -12.96 -10.72 3.64
CA CYS A 83 -12.61 -10.62 2.24
C CYS A 83 -13.07 -11.86 1.47
N ALA A 84 -13.70 -11.65 0.32
CA ALA A 84 -14.09 -12.71 -0.60
C ALA A 84 -12.87 -13.32 -1.31
N SER A 85 -11.84 -12.51 -1.57
CA SER A 85 -10.50 -12.91 -2.03
C SER A 85 -9.40 -12.22 -1.22
N LEU A 86 -8.14 -12.28 -1.69
CA LEU A 86 -7.05 -11.45 -1.13
C LEU A 86 -7.41 -9.95 -1.26
N CYS A 87 -7.20 -9.21 -0.17
CA CYS A 87 -7.62 -7.81 -0.01
C CYS A 87 -6.64 -7.00 0.88
N ALA A 88 -5.53 -7.62 1.31
CA ALA A 88 -4.60 -7.03 2.26
C ALA A 88 -3.98 -5.75 1.69
N ASP A 89 -3.60 -5.79 0.42
CA ASP A 89 -3.07 -4.66 -0.34
C ASP A 89 -4.08 -3.51 -0.39
N TYR A 90 -5.35 -3.79 -0.73
CA TYR A 90 -6.42 -2.80 -0.65
C TYR A 90 -6.52 -2.17 0.73
N LYS A 91 -6.60 -2.98 1.80
CA LYS A 91 -6.73 -2.49 3.18
C LYS A 91 -5.57 -1.58 3.57
N MET A 92 -4.36 -1.88 3.11
CA MET A 92 -3.18 -1.05 3.32
C MET A 92 -3.24 0.26 2.53
N MET A 93 -3.62 0.22 1.25
CA MET A 93 -3.78 1.42 0.42
C MET A 93 -4.83 2.39 0.97
N VAL A 94 -5.87 1.86 1.65
CA VAL A 94 -6.92 2.66 2.31
C VAL A 94 -6.77 2.77 3.83
N TRP A 95 -5.58 2.46 4.37
CA TRP A 95 -5.30 2.61 5.79
C TRP A 95 -5.35 4.08 6.19
N SER A 96 -6.29 4.45 7.07
CA SER A 96 -6.58 5.87 7.32
C SER A 96 -5.47 6.61 8.01
N LYS A 97 -4.58 5.92 8.72
CA LYS A 97 -3.50 6.57 9.47
C LYS A 97 -2.28 6.87 8.61
N THR A 98 -2.12 6.20 7.47
CA THR A 98 -0.98 6.43 6.57
C THR A 98 -1.00 7.86 6.04
N THR A 99 0.13 8.53 6.16
CA THR A 99 0.38 9.92 5.72
C THR A 99 1.49 10.00 4.69
N GLU A 100 2.33 8.96 4.58
CA GLU A 100 3.49 8.95 3.71
C GLU A 100 3.55 7.65 2.91
N VAL A 101 4.00 7.76 1.67
CA VAL A 101 4.34 6.63 0.81
C VAL A 101 5.68 6.88 0.12
N GLY A 102 6.47 5.83 -0.07
CA GLY A 102 7.61 5.85 -1.00
C GLY A 102 7.65 4.53 -1.73
N CYS A 103 7.95 4.58 -3.03
CA CYS A 103 7.97 3.41 -3.88
C CYS A 103 9.29 3.31 -4.65
N ALA A 104 9.71 2.09 -4.95
CA ALA A 104 10.84 1.82 -5.81
C ALA A 104 10.53 0.70 -6.80
N VAL A 105 11.27 0.68 -7.90
CA VAL A 105 11.14 -0.31 -8.96
C VAL A 105 12.52 -0.85 -9.30
N GLN A 106 12.68 -2.17 -9.28
CA GLN A 106 13.93 -2.86 -9.61
C GLN A 106 13.70 -3.85 -10.74
N LEU A 107 14.56 -3.81 -11.77
CA LEU A 107 14.58 -4.84 -12.81
C LEU A 107 15.40 -6.04 -12.32
N CYS A 108 14.75 -7.18 -12.20
CA CYS A 108 15.33 -8.43 -11.75
C CYS A 108 15.37 -9.43 -12.91
N SER A 109 16.41 -10.26 -12.94
CA SER A 109 16.53 -11.37 -13.88
C SER A 109 16.35 -12.68 -13.12
N SER A 110 15.68 -13.67 -13.72
CA SER A 110 15.57 -14.98 -13.10
C SER A 110 16.97 -15.60 -12.94
N SER A 111 17.24 -16.13 -11.75
CA SER A 111 18.47 -16.86 -11.45
C SER A 111 18.60 -18.15 -12.28
N LEU A 112 17.48 -18.76 -12.66
CA LEU A 112 17.43 -19.97 -13.49
C LEU A 112 17.46 -19.64 -14.98
N LEU A 113 16.77 -18.57 -15.41
CA LEU A 113 16.61 -18.21 -16.82
C LEU A 113 16.88 -16.70 -17.02
N PRO A 114 18.16 -16.28 -17.19
CA PRO A 114 18.55 -14.86 -17.17
C PRO A 114 17.91 -13.96 -18.25
N TYR A 115 17.37 -14.56 -19.31
CA TYR A 115 16.63 -13.84 -20.36
C TYR A 115 15.21 -13.46 -19.92
N ILE A 116 14.67 -14.11 -18.88
CA ILE A 116 13.40 -13.74 -18.25
C ILE A 116 13.68 -12.61 -17.27
N ARG A 117 13.08 -11.46 -17.54
CA ARG A 117 13.19 -10.26 -16.72
C ARG A 117 11.84 -9.84 -16.18
N SER A 118 11.83 -9.37 -14.94
CA SER A 118 10.65 -8.86 -14.26
C SER A 118 10.99 -7.63 -13.45
N TYR A 119 10.07 -6.69 -13.39
CA TYR A 119 10.13 -5.59 -12.45
C TYR A 119 9.53 -6.02 -11.12
N LEU A 120 10.30 -5.91 -10.06
CA LEU A 120 9.83 -5.94 -8.69
C LEU A 120 9.52 -4.51 -8.27
N VAL A 121 8.33 -4.28 -7.73
CA VAL A 121 7.88 -2.97 -7.26
C VAL A 121 7.52 -3.08 -5.80
N ALA A 122 8.14 -2.25 -4.97
CA ALA A 122 7.77 -2.08 -3.57
C ALA A 122 7.24 -0.67 -3.32
N CYS A 123 6.22 -0.56 -2.47
CA CYS A 123 5.81 0.69 -1.86
C CYS A 123 5.70 0.53 -0.35
N LEU A 124 6.40 1.37 0.39
CA LEU A 124 6.29 1.49 1.84
C LEU A 124 5.30 2.58 2.22
N TYR A 125 4.44 2.28 3.18
CA TYR A 125 3.42 3.18 3.73
C TYR A 125 3.68 3.45 5.20
N LYS A 126 3.76 4.72 5.60
CA LYS A 126 4.02 5.13 6.99
C LYS A 126 2.99 6.17 7.49
N PRO A 127 2.53 6.09 8.75
CA PRO A 127 2.55 4.88 9.57
C PRO A 127 1.75 3.78 8.85
N GLY A 128 2.30 2.57 8.89
CA GLY A 128 1.64 1.39 8.38
C GLY A 128 1.68 0.27 9.40
N ILE A 129 1.09 -0.85 9.04
CA ILE A 129 1.21 -2.10 9.79
C ILE A 129 1.55 -3.20 8.79
N PRO A 130 2.48 -4.12 9.11
CA PRO A 130 2.88 -5.18 8.20
C PRO A 130 1.70 -6.03 7.72
N ARG A 131 0.70 -6.24 8.58
CA ARG A 131 -0.55 -6.94 8.25
C ARG A 131 -1.77 -6.22 8.79
N VAL A 132 -2.61 -5.69 7.88
CA VAL A 132 -3.87 -5.03 8.27
C VAL A 132 -4.96 -6.04 8.59
N THR A 133 -5.07 -6.44 9.85
CA THR A 133 -6.13 -7.35 10.33
C THR A 133 -7.42 -6.62 10.69
N GLU A 134 -7.31 -5.40 11.24
CA GLU A 134 -8.46 -4.58 11.62
C GLU A 134 -9.08 -3.80 10.45
N ARG A 135 -10.19 -3.09 10.70
CA ARG A 135 -10.83 -2.26 9.66
C ARG A 135 -9.89 -1.11 9.29
N PRO A 136 -9.71 -0.81 8.00
CA PRO A 136 -8.66 0.11 7.57
C PRO A 136 -8.93 1.58 7.92
N TYR A 137 -10.16 1.92 8.26
CA TYR A 137 -10.57 3.26 8.63
C TYR A 137 -11.84 3.23 9.48
N LYS A 138 -12.13 4.31 10.20
CA LYS A 138 -13.41 4.50 10.89
C LYS A 138 -14.46 5.05 9.93
N THR A 139 -15.65 4.46 9.91
CA THR A 139 -16.74 4.95 9.08
C THR A 139 -17.40 6.20 9.68
N GLY A 140 -17.85 7.10 8.79
CA GLY A 140 -18.63 8.29 9.13
C GLY A 140 -18.62 9.28 7.97
N ARG A 141 -19.29 10.42 8.12
CA ARG A 141 -19.23 11.50 7.12
C ARG A 141 -17.77 11.88 6.88
N SER A 142 -17.36 12.00 5.61
CA SER A 142 -15.99 12.39 5.26
C SER A 142 -15.55 13.63 6.02
N CYS A 143 -14.33 13.58 6.55
CA CYS A 143 -13.71 14.64 7.35
C CYS A 143 -14.42 15.02 8.66
N SER A 144 -15.46 14.30 9.10
CA SER A 144 -16.17 14.60 10.36
C SER A 144 -15.33 14.39 11.63
N LYS A 145 -14.19 13.71 11.52
CA LYS A 145 -13.27 13.42 12.63
C LYS A 145 -11.81 13.70 12.24
N CYS A 146 -11.56 14.71 11.41
CA CYS A 146 -10.18 15.13 11.16
C CYS A 146 -9.52 15.62 12.45
N PRO A 147 -8.19 15.40 12.62
CA PRO A 147 -7.45 15.99 13.73
C PRO A 147 -7.53 17.52 13.70
N GLU A 148 -7.32 18.14 14.86
CA GLU A 148 -7.32 19.60 14.98
C GLU A 148 -6.24 20.23 14.07
N GLY A 149 -6.59 21.32 13.39
CA GLY A 149 -5.70 22.01 12.45
C GLY A 149 -5.68 21.43 11.02
N PHE A 150 -6.38 20.33 10.75
CA PHE A 150 -6.48 19.77 9.40
C PHE A 150 -7.73 20.27 8.68
N GLU A 151 -7.59 20.58 7.40
CA GLU A 151 -8.70 20.92 6.50
C GLU A 151 -9.19 19.70 5.72
N CYS A 152 -10.43 19.74 5.27
CA CYS A 152 -10.96 18.69 4.42
C CYS A 152 -10.64 18.98 2.95
N TYR A 153 -9.74 18.20 2.37
CA TYR A 153 -9.45 18.26 0.94
C TYR A 153 -9.71 16.89 0.29
N ARG A 154 -10.54 16.87 -0.75
CA ARG A 154 -10.88 15.62 -1.49
C ARG A 154 -11.28 14.46 -0.57
N LYS A 155 -12.16 14.76 0.40
CA LYS A 155 -12.70 13.83 1.42
C LYS A 155 -11.63 13.19 2.34
N GLN A 156 -10.48 13.82 2.45
CA GLN A 156 -9.38 13.44 3.31
C GLN A 156 -9.02 14.62 4.22
N CYS A 157 -8.52 14.29 5.41
CA CYS A 157 -7.71 15.16 6.25
C CYS A 157 -6.29 15.07 5.67
#